data_AF-A0A398CQX9-F1
#
_entry.id   AF-A0A398CQX9-F1
#
_cell.length_a   1.000
_cell.length_b   1.000
_cell.length_c   1.000
_cell.angle_alpha   90.00
_cell.angle_beta   90.00
_cell.angle_gamma   90.00
#
_symmetry.space_group_name_H-M   'P 1'
#
loop_
_entity.id
_entity.type
_entity.pdbx_description
1 polymer ?
#
loop_
_entity_poly.entity_id
_entity_poly.type
_entity_poly.pdbx_seq_one_letter_code
_entity_poly.pdbx_strand_id
1 'polypeptide(L)' 'MNTNGLVRFIAVGIVLLLVIVSVQKEDDTSYTVNGKIIGMTSVEMTQGGNAGETSITFTLKKVKGTWLIDEVK' A
#
# COMPACT_ATOMS: atom_id res chain seq x y z
N MET A 1 31.85 26.49 -21.95
CA MET A 1 30.53 26.17 -21.35
C MET A 1 30.79 25.28 -20.16
N ASN A 2 30.47 25.74 -18.95
CA ASN A 2 30.75 25.01 -17.70
C ASN A 2 29.52 24.16 -17.33
N THR A 3 29.64 22.84 -17.39
CA THR A 3 28.59 21.90 -16.97
C THR A 3 28.73 21.57 -15.48
N ASN A 4 28.39 22.52 -14.62
CA ASN A 4 28.12 22.25 -13.20
C ASN A 4 26.70 21.67 -13.05
N GLY A 5 26.45 20.53 -13.69
CA GLY A 5 25.19 19.80 -13.57
C GLY A 5 25.18 19.00 -12.28
N LEU A 6 24.51 19.50 -11.25
CA LEU A 6 24.32 18.83 -9.97
C LEU A 6 23.54 17.52 -10.21
N VAL A 7 24.22 16.38 -10.26
CA VAL A 7 23.58 15.07 -10.35
C VAL A 7 22.92 14.78 -8.99
N ARG A 8 21.61 14.96 -8.92
CA ARG A 8 20.82 14.57 -7.75
C ARG A 8 20.56 13.07 -7.84
N PHE A 9 21.28 12.28 -7.05
CA PHE A 9 20.88 10.90 -6.79
C PHE A 9 19.58 10.94 -5.99
N ILE A 10 18.46 10.68 -6.66
CA ILE A 10 17.17 10.48 -5.97
C ILE A 10 17.22 9.06 -5.40
N ALA A 11 16.99 8.90 -4.10
CA ALA A 11 16.91 7.58 -3.49
C ALA A 11 15.87 6.73 -4.26
N VAL A 12 16.33 5.65 -4.87
CA VAL A 12 15.52 4.72 -5.68
C VAL A 12 14.82 3.76 -4.73
N GLY A 13 13.82 4.25 -4.00
CA GLY A 13 12.99 3.45 -3.12
C GLY A 13 11.53 3.80 -3.33
N ILE A 14 10.69 2.79 -3.51
CA ILE A 14 9.24 2.93 -3.47
C ILE A 14 8.79 2.52 -2.07
N VAL A 15 8.03 3.39 -1.42
CA VAL A 15 7.29 3.05 -0.21
C VAL A 15 5.88 2.66 -0.63
N LEU A 16 5.40 1.51 -0.17
CA LEU A 16 4.03 1.06 -0.37
C LEU A 16 3.26 1.20 0.95
N LEU A 17 2.14 1.92 0.91
CA LEU A 17 1.24 2.09 2.04
C LEU A 17 -0.09 1.39 1.75
N LEU A 18 -0.50 0.47 2.64
CA LEU A 18 -1.84 -0.10 2.59
C LEU A 18 -2.81 0.78 3.38
N VAL A 19 -3.84 1.28 2.70
CA VAL A 19 -4.96 2.00 3.31
C VAL A 19 -6.19 1.10 3.28
N ILE A 20 -6.79 0.85 4.45
CA ILE A 20 -8.05 0.13 4.56
C ILE A 20 -9.19 1.10 4.25
N VAL A 21 -10.01 0.77 3.26
CA VAL A 21 -11.16 1.58 2.83
C VAL A 21 -12.44 1.09 3.48
N SER A 22 -12.67 -0.22 3.49
CA SER A 22 -13.81 -0.83 4.16
C SER A 22 -13.51 -2.22 4.67
N VAL A 23 -14.23 -2.61 5.72
CA VAL A 23 -14.21 -3.96 6.27
C VAL A 23 -15.66 -4.42 6.36
N GLN A 24 -15.97 -5.53 5.72
CA GLN A 24 -17.29 -6.15 5.72
C GLN A 24 -17.21 -7.49 6.45
N LYS A 25 -18.10 -7.69 7.42
CA LYS A 25 -18.25 -8.99 8.09
C LYS A 25 -18.99 -9.94 7.15
N GLU A 26 -18.40 -11.10 6.89
CA GLU A 26 -19.06 -12.17 6.14
C GLU A 26 -19.73 -13.14 7.14
N ASP A 27 -19.00 -13.56 8.17
CA ASP A 27 -19.50 -14.35 9.28
C ASP A 27 -18.69 -14.11 10.57
N ASP A 28 -18.91 -14.90 11.63
CA ASP A 28 -18.17 -14.76 12.91
C ASP A 28 -16.68 -15.11 12.82
N THR A 29 -16.26 -15.71 11.72
CA THR A 29 -14.92 -16.23 11.44
C THR A 29 -14.28 -15.65 10.18
N SER A 30 -14.97 -14.80 9.42
CA SER A 30 -14.40 -14.15 8.24
C SER A 30 -14.87 -12.72 7.98
N TYR A 31 -13.95 -11.92 7.41
CA TYR A 31 -14.21 -10.58 6.92
C TYR A 31 -13.64 -10.42 5.51
N THR A 32 -14.32 -9.61 4.69
CA THR A 32 -13.76 -9.07 3.45
C THR A 32 -13.22 -7.67 3.72
N VAL A 33 -11.95 -7.42 3.38
CA VAL A 33 -11.30 -6.12 3.52
C VAL A 33 -11.03 -5.56 2.13
N ASN A 34 -11.54 -4.36 1.87
CA ASN A 34 -11.20 -3.61 0.67
C ASN A 34 -10.25 -2.49 1.06
N GLY A 35 -9.14 -2.40 0.33
CA GLY A 35 -8.10 -1.43 0.57
C GLY A 35 -7.52 -0.88 -0.72
N LYS A 36 -6.53 -0.02 -0.54
CA LYS A 36 -5.70 0.51 -1.62
C LYS A 36 -4.24 0.46 -1.20
N ILE A 37 -3.39 0.04 -2.12
CA ILE A 37 -1.95 0.21 -2.02
C ILE A 37 -1.61 1.54 -2.67
N ILE A 38 -1.00 2.44 -1.92
CA ILE A 38 -0.50 3.72 -2.40
C ILE A 38 1.02 3.63 -2.52
N GLY A 39 1.54 3.81 -3.72
CA GLY A 39 2.97 3.94 -3.96
C GLY A 39 3.42 5.38 -3.79
N MET A 40 4.53 5.59 -3.09
CA MET A 40 5.22 6.88 -2.98
C MET A 40 6.69 6.68 -3.36
N THR A 41 7.21 7.51 -4.26
CA THR A 41 8.65 7.58 -4.50
C THR A 41 9.28 8.65 -3.61
N SER A 42 10.60 8.77 -3.66
CA SER A 42 11.34 9.83 -2.96
C SER A 42 10.88 11.25 -3.33
N VAL A 43 10.29 11.46 -4.51
CA VAL A 43 9.70 12.75 -4.88
C VAL A 43 8.43 13.01 -4.07
N GLU A 44 7.44 12.11 -4.12
CA GLU A 44 6.18 12.30 -3.41
C GLU A 44 6.35 12.28 -1.88
N MET A 45 7.36 11.57 -1.37
CA MET A 45 7.69 11.61 0.07
C MET A 45 8.15 13.01 0.54
N THR A 46 8.73 13.81 -0.34
CA THR A 46 9.22 15.16 0.02
C THR A 46 8.23 16.26 -0.32
N GLN A 47 7.44 16.07 -1.38
CA GLN A 47 6.55 17.09 -1.94
C GLN A 47 5.07 16.83 -1.62
N GLY A 48 4.75 15.65 -1.10
CA GLY A 48 3.38 15.16 -0.98
C GLY A 48 2.85 14.60 -2.31
N GLY A 49 1.82 13.75 -2.23
CA GLY A 49 1.18 13.12 -3.38
C GLY A 49 1.32 11.60 -3.39
N ASN A 50 0.88 10.98 -4.49
CA ASN A 50 1.03 9.56 -4.75
C ASN A 50 1.70 9.34 -6.11
N ALA A 51 2.54 8.31 -6.19
CA ALA A 51 3.12 7.84 -7.45
C ALA A 51 2.17 6.88 -8.18
N GLY A 52 1.21 6.30 -7.43
CA GLY A 52 0.16 5.47 -7.97
C GLY A 52 -0.70 4.86 -6.87
N GLU A 53 -1.89 4.39 -7.26
CA GLU A 53 -2.80 3.65 -6.41
C GLU A 53 -3.20 2.33 -7.08
N THR A 54 -3.32 1.26 -6.30
CA THR A 54 -3.85 -0.02 -6.75
C THR A 54 -4.85 -0.51 -5.72
N SER A 55 -6.10 -0.72 -6.14
CA SER A 55 -7.12 -1.34 -5.28
C SER A 55 -6.70 -2.77 -4.95
N ILE A 56 -6.94 -3.20 -3.72
CA ILE A 56 -6.69 -4.57 -3.25
C ILE A 56 -7.87 -5.03 -2.41
N THR A 57 -8.27 -6.28 -2.58
CA THR A 57 -9.26 -6.92 -1.72
C THR A 57 -8.65 -8.17 -1.12
N PHE A 58 -8.80 -8.36 0.18
CA PHE A 58 -8.36 -9.59 0.83
C PHE A 58 -9.35 -10.07 1.88
N THR A 59 -9.36 -11.37 2.10
CA THR A 59 -10.19 -11.99 3.13
C THR A 59 -9.36 -12.23 4.39
N LEU A 60 -9.94 -11.89 5.53
CA LEU A 60 -9.43 -12.27 6.84
C LEU A 60 -10.21 -13.49 7.33
N LYS A 61 -9.50 -14.49 7.82
CA LYS A 61 -10.08 -15.72 8.37
C LYS A 61 -9.55 -16.00 9.76
N LYS A 62 -10.44 -16.36 10.69
CA LYS A 62 -10.08 -16.71 12.05
C LYS A 62 -9.72 -18.19 12.13
N VAL A 63 -8.45 -18.48 12.38
CA VAL A 63 -7.94 -19.83 12.56
C VAL A 63 -7.42 -19.96 13.99
N LYS A 64 -8.04 -20.85 14.78
CA LYS A 64 -7.67 -21.12 16.18
C LYS A 64 -7.52 -19.84 17.03
N GLY A 65 -8.43 -18.88 16.83
CA GLY A 65 -8.42 -17.60 17.56
C GLY A 65 -7.60 -16.48 16.92
N THR A 66 -6.80 -16.75 15.89
CA THR A 66 -5.93 -15.77 15.21
C THR A 66 -6.50 -15.38 13.85
N TRP A 67 -6.47 -14.09 13.52
CA TRP A 67 -6.88 -13.59 12.20
C TRP A 67 -5.71 -13.68 11.22
N LEU A 68 -5.91 -14.36 10.10
CA LEU A 68 -4.94 -14.54 9.03
C LEU A 68 -5.49 -13.96 7.73
N ILE A 69 -4.61 -13.46 6.87
CA ILE A 69 -4.96 -13.16 5.48
C ILE A 69 -5.03 -14.50 4.74
N ASP A 70 -6.17 -14.81 4.14
CA ASP A 70 -6.43 -16.10 3.47
C ASP A 70 -6.34 -15.96 1.95
N GLU A 71 -7.09 -15.03 1.37
CA GLU A 71 -7.12 -14.77 -0.08
C GLU A 71 -6.81 -13.29 -0.38
N VAL A 72 -6.06 -13.02 -1.45
CA VAL A 72 -5.74 -11.67 -1.93
C VAL A 72 -6.13 -11.57 -3.41
N LYS A 73 -6.83 -10.49 -3.77
CA LYS A 73 -7.34 -10.19 -5.12
C LYS A 73 -7.00 -8.77 -5.53
#